data_AF-L5N7Z5-F1
#
_entry.id   AF-L5N7Z5-F1
#
_cell.length_a   1.000
_cell.length_b   1.000
_cell.length_c   1.000
_cell.angle_alpha   90.00
_cell.angle_beta   90.00
_cell.angle_gamma   90.00
#
_symmetry.space_group_name_H-M   'P 1'
#
loop_
_entity.id
_entity.type
_entity.pdbx_description
1 polymer ?
#
loop_
_entity_poly.entity_id
_entity_poly.type
_entity_poly.pdbx_seq_one_letter_code
_entity_poly.pdbx_strand_id
1 'polypeptide(L)'
;MMVVLRTKYRSILPFVAVFILSIAALLSLIAMRFGETANTAFLLVQLVAIPLSSTICLYLFYDVYEGKHSALLPQIYKNRVNRILLSHVTLFMVPLLICGLYIKIQYGHFDLLASYALFVSQLFMLNGSMLLFYMLVKDIQIVIATLVLYLSVEIGTFGSVRHIYHFLYFNLDVAVSFSSVSYLIVSNTLVGVIAYIGIKIKSQQKIG
;
A
#
# COMPACT_ATOMS: atom_id res chain seq x y z
N MET A 1 -24.98 -8.65 -16.25
CA MET A 1 -24.32 -8.68 -14.93
C MET A 1 -23.18 -9.71 -14.86
N MET A 2 -23.44 -10.99 -15.19
CA MET A 2 -22.43 -12.06 -15.19
C MET A 2 -21.23 -11.80 -16.11
N VAL A 3 -21.45 -11.23 -17.31
CA VAL A 3 -20.37 -10.93 -18.26
C VAL A 3 -19.41 -9.87 -17.71
N VAL A 4 -19.94 -8.80 -17.09
CA VAL A 4 -19.14 -7.71 -16.47
C VAL A 4 -18.33 -8.22 -15.27
N LEU A 5 -18.92 -9.09 -14.45
CA LEU A 5 -18.19 -9.75 -13.35
C LEU A 5 -17.07 -10.68 -13.88
N ARG A 6 -17.32 -11.36 -15.01
CA ARG A 6 -16.34 -12.26 -15.65
C ARG A 6 -15.16 -11.51 -16.27
N THR A 7 -15.39 -10.35 -16.89
CA THR A 7 -14.31 -9.47 -17.37
C THR A 7 -13.49 -8.91 -16.22
N LYS A 8 -14.14 -8.49 -15.12
CA LYS A 8 -13.45 -7.97 -13.93
C LYS A 8 -12.59 -9.03 -13.24
N TYR A 9 -13.09 -10.26 -13.14
CA TYR A 9 -12.31 -11.37 -12.59
C TYR A 9 -11.07 -11.68 -13.45
N ARG A 10 -11.20 -11.62 -14.78
CA ARG A 10 -10.07 -11.79 -15.70
C ARG A 10 -9.03 -10.67 -15.63
N SER A 11 -9.42 -9.42 -15.33
CA SER A 11 -8.46 -8.30 -15.22
C SER A 11 -7.74 -8.25 -13.88
N ILE A 12 -8.34 -8.76 -12.79
CA ILE A 12 -7.73 -8.80 -11.45
C ILE A 12 -6.77 -9.98 -11.27
N LEU A 13 -6.99 -11.10 -11.97
CA LEU A 13 -6.19 -12.32 -11.83
C LEU A 13 -4.67 -12.09 -12.01
N PRO A 14 -4.19 -11.32 -13.01
CA PRO A 14 -2.77 -11.02 -13.16
C PRO A 14 -2.19 -10.29 -11.94
N PHE A 15 -2.94 -9.35 -11.34
CA PHE A 15 -2.50 -8.60 -10.16
C PHE A 15 -2.40 -9.49 -8.91
N VAL A 16 -3.35 -10.40 -8.73
CA VAL A 16 -3.31 -11.40 -7.66
C VAL A 16 -2.12 -12.35 -7.85
N ALA A 17 -1.87 -12.79 -9.09
CA ALA A 17 -0.71 -13.62 -9.40
C ALA A 17 0.61 -12.89 -9.11
N VAL A 18 0.74 -11.63 -9.54
CA VAL A 18 1.90 -10.79 -9.22
C VAL A 18 2.07 -10.65 -7.71
N PHE A 19 0.99 -10.39 -6.98
CA PHE A 19 1.04 -10.32 -5.51
C PHE A 19 1.58 -11.61 -4.88
N ILE A 20 1.02 -12.76 -5.24
CA ILE A 20 1.48 -14.06 -4.71
C ILE A 20 2.94 -14.31 -5.05
N LEU A 21 3.35 -14.04 -6.31
CA LEU A 21 4.73 -14.21 -6.75
C LEU A 21 5.69 -13.26 -6.02
N SER A 22 5.30 -12.00 -5.81
CA SER A 22 6.10 -11.04 -5.06
C SER A 22 6.27 -11.44 -3.59
N ILE A 23 5.21 -11.91 -2.93
CA ILE A 23 5.32 -12.42 -1.55
C ILE A 23 6.20 -13.67 -1.50
N ALA A 24 6.02 -14.61 -2.43
CA ALA A 24 6.86 -15.81 -2.50
C ALA A 24 8.34 -15.45 -2.70
N ALA A 25 8.64 -14.52 -3.63
CA ALA A 25 9.99 -14.03 -3.87
C ALA A 25 10.58 -13.34 -2.62
N LEU A 26 9.82 -12.50 -1.93
CA LEU A 26 10.25 -11.88 -0.67
C LEU A 26 10.59 -12.93 0.39
N LEU A 27 9.73 -13.94 0.57
CA LEU A 27 9.99 -15.01 1.53
C LEU A 27 11.23 -15.81 1.15
N SER A 28 11.45 -16.12 -0.13
CA SER A 28 12.67 -16.78 -0.61
C SER A 28 13.92 -15.94 -0.34
N LEU A 29 13.88 -14.63 -0.59
CA LEU A 29 15.01 -13.73 -0.30
C LEU A 29 15.32 -13.68 1.20
N ILE A 30 14.28 -13.58 2.05
CA ILE A 30 14.46 -13.63 3.51
C ILE A 30 15.05 -14.98 3.95
N ALA A 31 14.59 -16.09 3.36
CA ALA A 31 15.08 -17.44 3.67
C ALA A 31 16.56 -17.61 3.30
N MET A 32 16.98 -17.03 2.17
CA MET A 32 18.36 -17.03 1.70
C MET A 32 19.25 -16.04 2.46
N ARG A 33 18.72 -15.32 3.45
CA ARG A 33 19.39 -14.22 4.15
C ARG A 33 19.95 -13.17 3.19
N PHE A 34 19.18 -12.83 2.17
CA PHE A 34 19.52 -11.76 1.24
C PHE A 34 19.45 -10.41 1.97
N GLY A 35 20.63 -9.83 2.21
CA GLY A 35 20.82 -8.70 3.12
C GLY A 35 21.29 -9.19 4.49
N GLU A 36 22.41 -8.66 4.97
CA GLU A 36 23.05 -9.15 6.21
C GLU A 36 22.25 -8.82 7.48
N THR A 37 21.22 -7.96 7.39
CA THR A 37 20.49 -7.42 8.54
C THR A 37 18.97 -7.55 8.39
N ALA A 38 18.29 -7.60 9.54
CA ALA A 38 16.82 -7.54 9.61
C ALA A 38 16.26 -6.26 8.99
N ASN A 39 17.00 -5.14 9.07
CA ASN A 39 16.61 -3.85 8.50
C ASN A 39 16.57 -3.91 6.97
N THR A 40 17.57 -4.55 6.34
CA THR A 40 17.58 -4.75 4.88
C THR A 40 16.38 -5.59 4.44
N ALA A 41 16.11 -6.69 5.13
CA ALA A 41 14.96 -7.56 4.83
C ALA A 41 13.63 -6.82 5.02
N PHE A 42 13.48 -6.08 6.11
CA PHE A 42 12.32 -5.22 6.38
C PHE A 42 12.12 -4.17 5.27
N LEU A 43 13.21 -3.55 4.83
CA LEU A 43 13.18 -2.52 3.80
C LEU A 43 12.84 -3.08 2.42
N LEU A 44 13.24 -4.30 2.11
CA LEU A 44 12.80 -4.99 0.90
C LEU A 44 11.29 -5.27 0.94
N VAL A 45 10.77 -5.75 2.07
CA VAL A 45 9.34 -5.99 2.24
C VAL A 45 8.54 -4.70 2.07
N GLN A 46 8.97 -3.59 2.70
CA GLN A 46 8.24 -2.32 2.59
C GLN A 46 8.25 -1.79 1.14
N LEU A 47 9.40 -1.86 0.45
CA LEU A 47 9.57 -1.35 -0.92
C LEU A 47 8.74 -2.11 -1.95
N VAL A 48 8.51 -3.40 -1.74
CA VAL A 48 7.76 -4.23 -2.67
C VAL A 48 6.28 -4.23 -2.32
N ALA A 49 5.92 -4.55 -1.08
CA ALA A 49 4.54 -4.82 -0.71
C ALA A 49 3.69 -3.56 -0.57
N ILE A 50 4.24 -2.46 -0.06
CA ILE A 50 3.47 -1.23 0.19
C ILE A 50 3.08 -0.56 -1.14
N PRO A 51 4.00 -0.30 -2.10
CA PRO A 51 3.62 0.25 -3.41
C PRO A 51 2.72 -0.68 -4.21
N LEU A 52 2.98 -1.99 -4.18
CA LEU A 52 2.15 -2.97 -4.87
C LEU A 52 0.71 -2.95 -4.35
N SER A 53 0.52 -2.81 -3.03
CA SER A 53 -0.81 -2.63 -2.43
C SER A 53 -1.55 -1.43 -3.02
N SER A 54 -0.86 -0.29 -3.14
CA SER A 54 -1.46 0.94 -3.69
C SER A 54 -1.76 0.84 -5.17
N THR A 55 -0.88 0.24 -5.96
CA THR A 55 -1.15 -0.02 -7.38
C THR A 55 -2.39 -0.90 -7.54
N ILE A 56 -2.49 -2.00 -6.78
CA ILE A 56 -3.66 -2.90 -6.82
C ILE A 56 -4.92 -2.17 -6.34
N CYS A 57 -4.83 -1.35 -5.30
CA CYS A 57 -5.94 -0.52 -4.83
C CYS A 57 -6.43 0.41 -5.94
N LEU A 58 -5.53 1.10 -6.65
CA LEU A 58 -5.91 1.97 -7.76
C LEU A 58 -6.64 1.19 -8.85
N TYR A 59 -6.15 0.03 -9.27
CA TYR A 59 -6.83 -0.80 -10.27
C TYR A 59 -8.19 -1.33 -9.80
N LEU A 60 -8.35 -1.64 -8.51
CA LEU A 60 -9.64 -2.05 -7.94
C LEU A 60 -10.71 -0.95 -8.07
N PHE A 61 -10.29 0.31 -7.95
CA PHE A 61 -11.16 1.48 -8.00
C PHE A 61 -11.16 2.21 -9.35
N TYR A 62 -10.24 1.89 -10.27
CA TYR A 62 -10.10 2.50 -11.59
C TYR A 62 -11.43 2.55 -12.36
N ASP A 63 -12.07 1.39 -12.53
CA ASP A 63 -13.35 1.26 -13.23
C ASP A 63 -14.50 2.06 -12.57
N VAL A 64 -14.38 2.35 -11.26
CA VAL A 64 -15.40 3.08 -10.50
C VAL A 64 -15.38 4.57 -10.83
N TYR A 65 -14.21 5.11 -11.20
CA TYR A 65 -14.04 6.55 -11.43
C TYR A 65 -13.82 6.93 -12.90
N GLU A 66 -13.30 6.03 -13.75
CA GLU A 66 -13.06 6.26 -15.19
C GLU A 66 -14.14 5.69 -16.14
N GLY A 67 -15.03 4.83 -15.67
CA GLY A 67 -15.92 4.06 -16.55
C GLY A 67 -17.11 4.83 -17.14
N LYS A 68 -17.01 5.22 -18.42
CA LYS A 68 -18.14 5.49 -19.36
C LYS A 68 -19.05 4.26 -19.61
N HIS A 69 -18.80 3.11 -18.97
CA HIS A 69 -19.33 1.81 -19.39
C HIS A 69 -20.24 1.06 -18.42
N SER A 70 -20.66 1.67 -17.30
CA SER A 70 -21.79 1.11 -16.56
C SER A 70 -22.32 2.10 -15.54
N ALA A 71 -23.51 2.65 -15.77
CA ALA A 71 -24.24 3.41 -14.75
C ALA A 71 -24.48 2.59 -13.45
N LEU A 72 -24.32 1.26 -13.49
CA LEU A 72 -24.50 0.32 -12.39
C LEU A 72 -23.27 0.18 -11.47
N LEU A 73 -22.05 0.32 -11.98
CA LEU A 73 -20.82 0.14 -11.17
C LEU A 73 -20.69 1.20 -10.06
N PRO A 74 -20.89 2.50 -10.34
CA PRO A 74 -20.94 3.53 -9.31
C PRO A 74 -22.02 3.27 -8.26
N GLN A 75 -23.18 2.69 -8.64
CA GLN A 75 -24.27 2.37 -7.72
C GLN A 75 -23.96 1.17 -6.80
N ILE A 76 -23.26 0.15 -7.30
CA ILE A 76 -22.83 -1.02 -6.50
C ILE A 76 -21.72 -0.64 -5.51
N TYR A 77 -20.81 0.27 -5.92
CA TYR A 77 -19.73 0.78 -5.08
C TYR A 77 -20.20 1.90 -4.14
N LYS A 78 -21.34 2.55 -4.43
CA LYS A 78 -22.02 3.52 -3.54
C LYS A 78 -22.19 2.86 -2.16
N ASN A 79 -21.58 3.44 -1.14
CA ASN A 79 -21.54 2.94 0.24
C ASN A 79 -20.68 1.68 0.51
N ARG A 80 -20.03 1.09 -0.50
CA ARG A 80 -19.12 -0.07 -0.33
C ARG A 80 -17.64 0.26 -0.46
N VAL A 81 -17.27 1.45 -0.96
CA VAL A 81 -15.85 1.89 -1.12
C VAL A 81 -15.05 1.65 0.16
N ASN A 82 -15.56 2.11 1.31
CA ASN A 82 -14.87 1.96 2.61
C ASN A 82 -14.68 0.50 3.01
N ARG A 83 -15.71 -0.34 2.79
CA ARG A 83 -15.65 -1.77 3.10
C ARG A 83 -14.63 -2.48 2.21
N ILE A 84 -14.60 -2.15 0.92
CA ILE A 84 -13.67 -2.74 -0.05
C ILE A 84 -12.24 -2.29 0.27
N LEU A 85 -12.03 -1.01 0.57
CA LEU A 85 -10.72 -0.48 0.97
C LEU A 85 -10.23 -1.17 2.25
N LEU A 86 -11.10 -1.31 3.27
CA LEU A 86 -10.74 -1.99 4.51
C LEU A 86 -10.43 -3.48 4.27
N SER A 87 -11.25 -4.19 3.48
CA SER A 87 -10.98 -5.59 3.13
C SER A 87 -9.68 -5.76 2.34
N HIS A 88 -9.37 -4.82 1.43
CA HIS A 88 -8.10 -4.79 0.69
C HIS A 88 -6.91 -4.59 1.63
N VAL A 89 -6.99 -3.63 2.54
CA VAL A 89 -5.93 -3.42 3.54
C VAL A 89 -5.74 -4.69 4.38
N THR A 90 -6.81 -5.29 4.91
CA THR A 90 -6.73 -6.54 5.68
C THR A 90 -6.10 -7.70 4.89
N LEU A 91 -6.33 -7.78 3.58
CA LEU A 91 -5.71 -8.81 2.73
C LEU A 91 -4.18 -8.70 2.70
N PHE A 92 -3.63 -7.48 2.70
CA PHE A 92 -2.18 -7.24 2.70
C PHE A 92 -1.55 -7.41 4.08
N MET A 93 -2.33 -7.21 5.14
CA MET A 93 -1.85 -7.30 6.52
C MET A 93 -1.37 -8.70 6.89
N VAL A 94 -2.08 -9.75 6.45
CA VAL A 94 -1.71 -11.14 6.79
C VAL A 94 -0.35 -11.51 6.17
N PRO A 95 -0.09 -11.29 4.85
CA PRO A 95 1.22 -11.59 4.27
C PRO A 95 2.36 -10.74 4.84
N LEU A 96 2.09 -9.48 5.22
CA LEU A 96 3.09 -8.64 5.89
C LEU A 96 3.44 -9.14 7.29
N LEU A 97 2.44 -9.64 8.04
CA LEU A 97 2.69 -10.30 9.33
C LEU A 97 3.53 -11.56 9.15
N ILE A 98 3.24 -12.38 8.13
CA ILE A 98 4.03 -13.57 7.80
C ILE A 98 5.47 -13.18 7.47
N CYS A 99 5.68 -12.17 6.63
CA CYS A 99 7.03 -11.66 6.31
C CYS A 99 7.76 -11.18 7.57
N GLY A 100 7.09 -10.39 8.43
CA GLY A 100 7.69 -9.91 9.68
C GLY A 100 8.06 -11.03 10.66
N LEU A 101 7.19 -12.03 10.81
CA LEU A 101 7.48 -13.23 11.62
C LEU A 101 8.69 -13.97 11.07
N TYR A 102 8.76 -14.12 9.75
CA TYR A 102 9.85 -14.82 9.10
C TYR A 102 11.18 -14.08 9.23
N ILE A 103 11.19 -12.75 9.12
CA ILE A 103 12.36 -11.91 9.43
C ILE A 103 12.79 -12.13 10.89
N LYS A 104 11.85 -12.10 11.85
CA LYS A 104 12.18 -12.34 13.25
C LYS A 104 12.82 -13.71 13.49
N ILE A 105 12.30 -14.75 12.83
CA ILE A 105 12.87 -16.11 12.93
C ILE A 105 14.30 -16.15 12.36
N GLN A 106 14.54 -15.53 11.20
CA GLN A 106 15.82 -15.62 10.50
C GLN A 106 16.92 -14.71 11.09
N TYR A 107 16.56 -13.56 11.67
CA TYR A 107 17.51 -12.55 12.13
C TYR A 107 17.47 -12.29 13.65
N GLY A 108 16.48 -12.83 14.38
CA GLY A 108 16.38 -12.77 15.84
C GLY A 108 15.96 -11.41 16.40
N HIS A 109 16.85 -10.41 16.32
CA HIS A 109 16.66 -9.07 16.89
C HIS A 109 15.77 -8.18 16.01
N PHE A 110 14.48 -8.53 15.90
CA PHE A 110 13.50 -7.78 15.12
C PHE A 110 12.25 -7.48 15.95
N ASP A 111 11.93 -6.19 16.12
CA ASP A 111 10.71 -5.75 16.79
C ASP A 111 9.51 -5.89 15.86
N LEU A 112 8.93 -7.09 15.86
CA LEU A 112 7.77 -7.42 15.05
C LEU A 112 6.60 -6.46 15.24
N LEU A 113 6.37 -5.99 16.48
CA LEU A 113 5.20 -5.18 16.79
C LEU A 113 5.34 -3.77 16.20
N ALA A 114 6.50 -3.13 16.40
CA ALA A 114 6.79 -1.83 15.81
C ALA A 114 6.78 -1.89 14.28
N SER A 115 7.41 -2.91 13.69
CA SER A 115 7.45 -3.10 12.24
C SER A 115 6.07 -3.36 11.64
N TYR A 116 5.25 -4.18 12.30
CA TYR A 116 3.89 -4.45 11.83
C TYR A 116 2.99 -3.21 11.92
N ALA A 117 3.06 -2.47 13.04
CA ALA A 117 2.34 -1.19 13.17
C ALA A 117 2.76 -0.18 12.09
N LEU A 118 4.05 -0.14 11.77
CA LEU A 118 4.56 0.68 10.68
C LEU A 118 3.99 0.25 9.31
N PHE A 119 4.03 -1.04 8.97
CA PHE A 119 3.42 -1.57 7.74
C PHE A 119 1.94 -1.21 7.63
N VAL A 120 1.17 -1.39 8.70
CA VAL A 120 -0.26 -1.03 8.77
C VAL A 120 -0.46 0.44 8.43
N SER A 121 0.30 1.32 9.08
CA SER A 121 0.18 2.77 8.90
C SER A 121 0.52 3.18 7.47
N GLN A 122 1.56 2.59 6.89
CA GLN A 122 2.01 2.83 5.52
C GLN A 122 0.99 2.36 4.48
N LEU A 123 0.43 1.15 4.66
CA LEU A 123 -0.65 0.65 3.81
C LEU A 123 -1.84 1.60 3.83
N PHE A 124 -2.29 2.01 5.01
CA PHE A 124 -3.46 2.86 5.15
C PHE A 124 -3.23 4.24 4.52
N MET A 125 -2.07 4.84 4.81
CA MET A 125 -1.64 6.12 4.26
C MET A 125 -1.57 6.11 2.73
N LEU A 126 -0.81 5.17 2.15
CA LEU A 126 -0.50 5.21 0.73
C LEU A 126 -1.72 4.85 -0.12
N ASN A 127 -2.48 3.83 0.29
CA ASN A 127 -3.73 3.46 -0.39
C ASN A 127 -4.72 4.62 -0.36
N GLY A 128 -4.89 5.28 0.80
CA GLY A 128 -5.78 6.43 0.94
C GLY A 128 -5.34 7.60 0.08
N SER A 129 -4.07 7.99 0.17
CA SER A 129 -3.53 9.16 -0.53
C SER A 129 -3.55 8.99 -2.04
N MET A 130 -3.14 7.82 -2.54
CA MET A 130 -3.16 7.53 -3.98
C MET A 130 -4.58 7.49 -4.53
N LEU A 131 -5.52 6.88 -3.81
CA LEU A 131 -6.91 6.85 -4.24
C LEU A 131 -7.53 8.26 -4.23
N LEU A 132 -7.25 9.08 -3.22
CA LEU A 132 -7.68 10.48 -3.20
C LEU A 132 -7.07 11.27 -4.35
N PHE A 133 -5.77 11.12 -4.62
CA PHE A 133 -5.09 11.78 -5.73
C PHE A 133 -5.69 11.36 -7.08
N TYR A 134 -5.99 10.07 -7.25
CA TYR A 134 -6.70 9.57 -8.41
C TYR A 134 -8.10 10.18 -8.57
N MET A 135 -8.85 10.39 -7.49
CA MET A 135 -10.15 11.07 -7.59
C MET A 135 -10.04 12.54 -8.06
N LEU A 136 -8.91 13.19 -7.78
CA LEU A 136 -8.66 14.58 -8.17
C LEU A 136 -8.19 14.67 -9.63
N VAL A 137 -7.19 13.86 -10.01
CA VAL A 137 -6.56 13.90 -11.34
C VAL A 137 -7.39 13.14 -12.39
N LYS A 138 -8.03 12.04 -11.98
CA LYS A 138 -8.79 11.11 -12.83
C LYS A 138 -7.97 10.48 -13.97
N ASP A 139 -6.67 10.33 -13.75
CA ASP A 139 -5.75 9.66 -14.66
C ASP A 139 -4.86 8.72 -13.85
N ILE A 140 -5.02 7.41 -14.07
CA ILE A 140 -4.25 6.40 -13.34
C ILE A 140 -2.76 6.42 -13.70
N GLN A 141 -2.40 6.80 -14.94
CA GLN A 141 -1.02 6.81 -15.39
C GLN A 141 -0.24 7.90 -14.66
N ILE A 142 -0.83 9.09 -14.50
CA ILE A 142 -0.21 10.19 -13.73
C ILE A 142 -0.02 9.80 -12.27
N VAL A 143 -1.01 9.14 -11.66
CA VAL A 143 -0.94 8.70 -10.26
C VAL A 143 0.17 7.65 -10.07
N ILE A 144 0.23 6.64 -10.95
CA ILE A 144 1.28 5.62 -10.92
C ILE A 144 2.65 6.24 -11.17
N ALA A 145 2.79 7.13 -12.15
CA ALA A 145 4.05 7.84 -12.42
C ALA A 145 4.53 8.63 -11.20
N THR A 146 3.60 9.27 -10.48
CA THR A 146 3.90 10.01 -9.24
C THR A 146 4.37 9.08 -8.12
N LEU A 147 3.73 7.91 -7.96
CA LEU A 147 4.17 6.88 -7.02
C LEU A 147 5.58 6.39 -7.35
N VAL A 148 5.86 6.10 -8.62
CA VAL A 148 7.20 5.67 -9.06
C VAL A 148 8.23 6.76 -8.80
N LEU A 149 7.93 8.01 -9.17
CA LEU A 149 8.82 9.15 -8.92
C LEU A 149 9.14 9.31 -7.44
N TYR A 150 8.12 9.22 -6.58
CA TYR A 150 8.32 9.25 -5.14
C TYR A 150 9.29 8.14 -4.68
N LEU A 151 9.06 6.89 -5.11
CA LEU A 151 9.93 5.78 -4.73
C LEU A 151 11.35 5.96 -5.24
N SER A 152 11.53 6.48 -6.45
CA SER A 152 12.85 6.81 -6.99
C SER A 152 13.57 7.86 -6.14
N VAL A 153 12.87 8.90 -5.68
CA VAL A 153 13.45 9.91 -4.79
C VAL A 153 13.83 9.31 -3.45
N GLU A 154 12.95 8.51 -2.84
CA GLU A 154 13.25 7.87 -1.55
C GLU A 154 14.44 6.91 -1.64
N ILE A 155 14.49 6.06 -2.67
CA ILE A 155 15.60 5.14 -2.89
C ILE A 155 16.89 5.90 -3.17
N GLY A 156 16.85 6.93 -4.03
CA GLY A 156 18.03 7.72 -4.37
C GLY A 156 18.57 8.55 -3.21
N THR A 157 17.76 8.83 -2.19
CA THR A 157 18.13 9.68 -1.07
C THR A 157 18.22 8.92 0.25
N PHE A 158 17.82 7.65 0.31
CA PHE A 158 17.67 6.87 1.54
C PHE A 158 16.92 7.65 2.64
N GLY A 159 15.87 8.38 2.26
CA GLY A 159 15.08 9.18 3.21
C GLY A 159 15.83 10.36 3.85
N SER A 160 16.94 10.84 3.25
CA SER A 160 17.75 11.94 3.81
C SER A 160 17.22 13.34 3.49
N VAL A 161 16.19 13.47 2.65
CA VAL A 161 15.65 14.77 2.23
C VAL A 161 14.76 15.38 3.31
N ARG A 162 15.37 16.16 4.22
CA ARG A 162 14.72 16.79 5.39
C ARG A 162 13.44 17.60 5.12
N HIS A 163 13.16 17.99 3.88
CA HIS A 163 12.03 18.85 3.52
C HIS A 163 10.85 18.10 2.89
N ILE A 164 10.98 16.81 2.64
CA ILE A 164 9.92 16.00 2.05
C ILE A 164 9.38 15.07 3.14
N TYR A 165 8.06 14.95 3.21
CA TYR A 165 7.43 13.98 4.10
C TYR A 165 7.77 12.56 3.64
N HIS A 166 8.51 11.81 4.46
CA HIS A 166 8.87 10.42 4.21
C HIS A 166 7.80 9.49 4.78
N PHE A 167 7.20 8.64 3.97
CA PHE A 167 6.22 7.66 4.45
C PHE A 167 6.82 6.27 4.69
N LEU A 168 7.86 5.93 3.94
CA LEU A 168 8.67 4.72 4.14
C LEU A 168 9.79 4.98 5.14
N TYR A 169 10.24 3.94 5.83
CA TYR A 169 11.35 4.02 6.77
C TYR A 169 12.64 3.57 6.09
N PHE A 170 13.44 4.52 5.58
CA PHE A 170 14.69 4.25 4.88
C PHE A 170 15.93 4.37 5.78
N ASN A 171 15.99 3.62 6.87
CA ASN A 171 17.19 3.57 7.70
C ASN A 171 17.67 2.12 7.88
N LEU A 172 18.91 1.87 7.43
CA LEU A 172 19.55 0.56 7.53
C LEU A 172 20.34 0.40 8.83
N ASP A 173 20.81 1.50 9.43
CA ASP A 173 21.67 1.49 10.61
C ASP A 173 20.87 1.42 11.91
N VAL A 174 19.71 2.08 11.94
CA VAL A 174 18.84 2.15 13.12
C VAL A 174 17.77 1.07 13.03
N ALA A 175 17.78 0.15 13.99
CA ALA A 175 16.76 -0.89 14.10
C ALA A 175 15.34 -0.31 14.21
N VAL A 176 14.39 -0.97 13.57
CA VAL A 176 12.98 -0.62 13.72
C VAL A 176 12.55 -0.93 15.16
N SER A 177 12.06 0.10 15.85
CA SER A 177 11.47 0.04 17.18
C SER A 177 10.49 1.19 17.34
N PHE A 178 9.59 1.13 18.32
CA PHE A 178 8.66 2.26 18.55
C PHE A 178 9.38 3.58 18.81
N SER A 179 10.58 3.56 19.40
CA SER A 179 11.38 4.77 19.63
C SER A 179 11.84 5.42 18.31
N SER A 180 12.13 4.62 17.27
CA SER A 180 12.61 5.11 15.97
C SER A 180 11.48 5.41 14.99
N VAL A 181 10.33 4.73 15.09
CA VAL A 181 9.26 4.82 14.07
C VAL A 181 7.92 5.38 14.56
N SER A 182 7.77 5.71 15.85
CA SER A 182 6.49 6.24 16.40
C SER A 182 5.99 7.47 15.66
N TYR A 183 6.86 8.44 15.38
CA TYR A 183 6.49 9.65 14.62
C TYR A 183 5.93 9.28 13.24
N LEU A 184 6.60 8.39 12.51
CA LEU A 184 6.17 7.92 11.18
C LEU A 184 4.83 7.18 11.25
N ILE A 185 4.64 6.32 12.25
CA ILE A 185 3.37 5.60 12.46
C ILE A 185 2.23 6.60 12.66
N VAL A 186 2.42 7.57 13.55
CA VAL A 186 1.41 8.58 13.87
C VAL A 186 1.12 9.44 12.64
N SER A 187 2.15 9.95 11.97
CA SER A 187 1.96 10.82 10.81
C SER A 187 1.31 10.08 9.63
N ASN A 188 1.73 8.84 9.35
CA ASN A 188 1.11 8.02 8.31
C ASN A 188 -0.36 7.75 8.63
N THR A 189 -0.66 7.43 9.88
CA THR A 189 -2.04 7.20 10.32
C THR A 189 -2.89 8.46 10.14
N LEU A 190 -2.39 9.63 10.56
CA LEU A 190 -3.09 10.90 10.41
C LEU A 190 -3.37 11.24 8.94
N VAL A 191 -2.35 11.14 8.08
CA VAL A 191 -2.49 11.38 6.63
C VAL A 191 -3.49 10.39 6.02
N GLY A 192 -3.41 9.11 6.39
CA GLY A 192 -4.36 8.09 5.94
C GLY A 192 -5.80 8.39 6.36
N VAL A 193 -6.01 8.88 7.60
CA VAL A 193 -7.35 9.27 8.09
C VAL A 193 -7.88 10.46 7.30
N ILE A 194 -7.05 11.49 7.08
CA ILE A 194 -7.42 12.66 6.27
C ILE A 194 -7.80 12.21 4.85
N ALA A 195 -7.01 11.34 4.23
CA ALA A 195 -7.29 10.82 2.91
C ALA A 195 -8.61 10.03 2.86
N TYR A 196 -8.86 9.18 3.86
CA TYR A 196 -10.09 8.43 4.02
C TYR A 196 -11.33 9.34 4.16
N ILE A 197 -11.23 10.42 4.95
CA ILE A 197 -12.29 11.43 5.07
C ILE A 197 -12.53 12.12 3.72
N GLY A 198 -11.46 12.50 3.01
CA GLY A 198 -11.55 13.11 1.67
C GLY A 198 -12.25 12.20 0.66
N ILE A 199 -11.90 10.91 0.65
CA ILE A 199 -12.54 9.87 -0.16
C ILE A 199 -14.03 9.78 0.16
N LYS A 200 -14.38 9.74 1.45
CA LYS A 200 -15.78 9.67 1.90
C LYS A 200 -16.58 10.87 1.40
N ILE A 201 -16.07 12.09 1.58
CA ILE A 201 -16.73 13.34 1.13
C ILE A 201 -16.91 13.33 -0.39
N LYS A 202 -15.85 13.02 -1.16
CA LYS A 202 -15.92 13.00 -2.62
C LYS A 202 -16.86 11.93 -3.15
N SER A 203 -16.93 10.78 -2.49
CA SER A 203 -17.88 9.72 -2.85
C SER A 203 -19.34 10.15 -2.67
N GLN A 204 -19.62 11.08 -1.75
CA GLN A 204 -20.95 11.63 -1.48
C GLN A 204 -21.31 12.80 -2.41
N GLN A 205 -20.34 13.62 -2.83
CA GLN A 205 -20.57 14.78 -3.72
C GLN A 205 -20.99 14.43 -5.16
N LYS A 206 -20.65 13.24 -5.68
CA LYS A 206 -21.13 12.74 -6.99
C LYS A 206 -22.65 12.42 -7.03
N ILE A 207 -23.41 12.82 -6.00
CA ILE A 207 -24.84 12.53 -5.82
C ILE A 207 -25.71 13.82 -5.92
N GLY A 208 -25.10 14.99 -6.18
CA GLY A 208 -25.81 16.24 -6.49
C GLY A 208 -25.95 16.47 -7.98
#